data_AF-A0A2Z2M5D4-F1
#
_entry.id   AF-A0A2Z2M5D4-F1
#
_cell.length_a   1.000
_cell.length_b   1.000
_cell.length_c   1.000
_cell.angle_alpha   90.00
_cell.angle_beta   90.00
_cell.angle_gamma   90.00
#
_symmetry.space_group_name_H-M   'P 1'
#
loop_
_entity.id
_entity.type
_entity.pdbx_description
1 polymer ?
#
loop_
_entity_poly.entity_id
_entity_poly.type
_entity_poly.pdbx_seq_one_letter_code
_entity_poly.pdbx_strand_id
1 'polypeptide(L)'
;MGDRWKNEELRHSVEILERNARGLLRELEVRVNNNGIDLAFLLDVQSTFILGLSDLSLYSFALKLDDIVEKSYRTFVEGYELLRKNGLLVNIPELDLQLGYLRGLNVERGFSLDRRLSLLGEPKEIQVWVNRIIKLRNALHGNFPKDPLRELGYGIESKDRKFPVLLRALRRMYTMNPPGIEDLSRLVHLEIREGIVPKPLQCRDGRCEIITNLESTDGFTVVENNDDVILLYRFEDRKSLKSPWGSIEIGKPVEIIVFSRKMKKGIRCSKGVV
;
A
#
# COMPACT_ATOMS: atom_id res chain seq x y z
N MET A 1 -0.77 17.15 19.34
CA MET A 1 -2.25 17.22 19.37
C MET A 1 -2.90 16.70 18.08
N GLY A 2 -2.35 16.91 16.88
CA GLY A 2 -2.96 16.47 15.61
C GLY A 2 -3.11 14.95 15.37
N ASP A 3 -2.19 14.11 15.87
CA ASP A 3 -2.26 12.65 15.65
C ASP A 3 -3.38 11.95 16.46
N ARG A 4 -3.79 12.53 17.59
CA ARG A 4 -4.81 11.91 18.47
C ARG A 4 -6.21 12.04 17.87
N TRP A 5 -6.56 13.22 17.39
CA TRP A 5 -7.82 13.48 16.68
C TRP A 5 -7.95 12.65 15.39
N LYS A 6 -6.86 12.59 14.60
CA LYS A 6 -6.82 11.72 13.40
C LYS A 6 -7.04 10.24 13.74
N ASN A 7 -6.55 9.77 14.89
CA ASN A 7 -6.78 8.38 15.31
C ASN A 7 -8.22 8.11 15.75
N GLU A 8 -8.92 9.09 16.34
CA GLU A 8 -10.33 8.97 16.74
C GLU A 8 -11.25 8.93 15.52
N GLU A 9 -11.02 9.80 14.52
CA GLU A 9 -11.76 9.77 13.24
C GLU A 9 -11.56 8.45 12.48
N LEU A 10 -10.34 7.92 12.47
CA LEU A 10 -10.05 6.62 11.86
C LEU A 10 -10.73 5.48 12.61
N ARG A 11 -10.77 5.51 13.94
CA ARG A 11 -11.50 4.51 14.75
C ARG A 11 -13.00 4.53 14.48
N HIS A 12 -13.59 5.71 14.39
CA HIS A 12 -14.99 5.84 14.02
C HIS A 12 -15.27 5.30 12.61
N SER A 13 -14.35 5.56 11.67
CA SER A 13 -14.43 5.01 10.31
C SER A 13 -14.39 3.47 10.31
N VAL A 14 -13.53 2.87 11.13
CA VAL A 14 -13.44 1.40 11.31
C VAL A 14 -14.77 0.82 11.78
N GLU A 15 -15.41 1.41 12.80
CA GLU A 15 -16.69 0.94 13.33
C GLU A 15 -17.81 0.98 12.27
N ILE A 16 -17.89 2.07 11.51
CA ILE A 16 -18.88 2.23 10.45
C ILE A 16 -18.67 1.19 9.34
N LEU A 17 -17.43 1.05 8.86
CA LEU A 17 -17.09 0.12 7.78
C LEU A 17 -17.36 -1.33 8.17
N GLU A 18 -17.01 -1.71 9.40
CA GLU A 18 -17.27 -3.06 9.90
C GLU A 18 -18.78 -3.38 9.95
N ARG A 19 -19.57 -2.44 10.49
CA ARG A 19 -21.03 -2.58 10.56
C ARG A 19 -21.65 -2.68 9.16
N ASN A 20 -21.22 -1.83 8.23
CA ASN A 20 -21.75 -1.79 6.86
C ASN A 20 -21.41 -3.10 6.12
N ALA A 21 -20.17 -3.57 6.19
CA ALA A 21 -19.76 -4.81 5.54
C ALA A 21 -20.54 -6.02 6.07
N ARG A 22 -20.78 -6.08 7.38
CA ARG A 22 -21.60 -7.15 7.99
C ARG A 22 -23.08 -7.07 7.59
N GLY A 23 -23.64 -5.87 7.54
CA GLY A 23 -25.01 -5.65 7.09
C GLY A 23 -25.19 -6.12 5.64
N LEU A 24 -24.25 -5.74 4.77
CA LEU A 24 -24.31 -6.07 3.35
C LEU A 24 -24.04 -7.57 3.09
N LEU A 25 -23.22 -8.25 3.89
CA LEU A 25 -23.07 -9.70 3.81
C LEU A 25 -24.39 -10.42 4.12
N ARG A 26 -25.07 -10.02 5.20
CA ARG A 26 -26.38 -10.60 5.56
C ARG A 26 -27.43 -10.34 4.47
N GLU A 27 -27.43 -9.15 3.90
CA GLU A 27 -28.32 -8.82 2.80
C GLU A 27 -28.02 -9.67 1.55
N LEU A 28 -26.73 -9.88 1.24
CA LEU A 28 -26.31 -10.75 0.15
C LEU A 28 -26.79 -12.19 0.37
N GLU A 29 -26.64 -12.74 1.58
CA GLU A 29 -27.17 -14.07 1.94
C GLU A 29 -28.68 -14.17 1.71
N VAL A 30 -29.45 -13.20 2.19
CA VAL A 30 -30.91 -13.17 2.04
C VAL A 30 -31.30 -13.06 0.56
N ARG A 31 -30.69 -12.15 -0.19
CA ARG A 31 -31.03 -11.92 -1.60
C ARG A 31 -30.63 -13.10 -2.49
N VAL A 32 -29.50 -13.76 -2.22
CA VAL A 32 -29.12 -14.99 -2.92
C VAL A 32 -30.16 -16.08 -2.69
N ASN A 33 -30.58 -16.32 -1.45
CA ASN A 33 -31.57 -17.35 -1.13
C ASN A 33 -32.95 -17.08 -1.75
N ASN A 34 -33.30 -15.81 -1.91
CA ASN A 34 -34.59 -15.39 -2.48
C ASN A 34 -34.53 -15.11 -3.99
N ASN A 35 -33.40 -15.37 -4.67
CA ASN A 35 -33.16 -15.00 -6.08
C ASN A 35 -33.40 -13.51 -6.40
N GLY A 36 -33.18 -12.63 -5.42
CA GLY A 36 -33.41 -11.18 -5.51
C GLY A 36 -32.14 -10.37 -5.83
N ILE A 37 -31.21 -10.94 -6.60
CA ILE A 37 -29.96 -10.27 -6.98
C ILE A 37 -30.18 -9.49 -8.26
N ASP A 38 -29.97 -8.19 -8.18
CA ASP A 38 -29.98 -7.27 -9.31
C ASP A 38 -28.61 -6.58 -9.48
N LEU A 39 -28.49 -5.84 -10.57
CA LEU A 39 -27.25 -5.17 -10.95
C LEU A 39 -26.84 -4.05 -9.98
N ALA A 40 -27.81 -3.30 -9.46
CA ALA A 40 -27.55 -2.23 -8.50
C ALA A 40 -26.95 -2.83 -7.21
N PHE A 41 -27.50 -3.95 -6.76
CA PHE A 41 -26.99 -4.65 -5.59
C PHE A 41 -25.57 -5.21 -5.80
N LEU A 42 -25.22 -5.67 -7.00
CA LEU A 42 -23.84 -6.10 -7.30
C LEU A 42 -22.85 -4.94 -7.28
N LEU A 43 -23.27 -3.73 -7.68
CA LEU A 43 -22.47 -2.52 -7.51
C LEU A 43 -22.30 -2.14 -6.03
N ASP A 44 -23.33 -2.33 -5.20
CA ASP A 44 -23.23 -2.16 -3.75
C ASP A 44 -22.26 -3.17 -3.13
N VAL A 45 -22.30 -4.43 -3.55
CA VAL A 45 -21.33 -5.44 -3.15
C VAL A 45 -19.90 -5.01 -3.50
N GLN A 46 -19.66 -4.50 -4.70
CA GLN A 46 -18.34 -4.01 -5.07
C GLN A 46 -17.89 -2.81 -4.20
N SER A 47 -18.74 -1.79 -4.09
CA SER A 47 -18.37 -0.48 -3.52
C SER A 47 -18.46 -0.42 -2.00
N THR A 48 -19.44 -1.09 -1.40
CA THR A 48 -19.71 -1.04 0.05
C THR A 48 -19.16 -2.27 0.76
N PHE A 49 -19.18 -3.45 0.13
CA PHE A 49 -18.64 -4.66 0.73
C PHE A 49 -17.14 -4.83 0.45
N ILE A 50 -16.73 -4.97 -0.82
CA ILE A 50 -15.32 -5.27 -1.14
C ILE A 50 -14.41 -4.08 -0.87
N LEU A 51 -14.71 -2.90 -1.42
CA LEU A 51 -13.95 -1.69 -1.15
C LEU A 51 -14.06 -1.28 0.34
N GLY A 52 -15.24 -1.43 0.96
CA GLY A 52 -15.42 -1.15 2.38
C GLY A 52 -14.54 -2.02 3.29
N LEU A 53 -14.46 -3.33 3.04
CA LEU A 53 -13.55 -4.25 3.75
C LEU A 53 -12.07 -3.94 3.44
N SER A 54 -11.77 -3.50 2.22
CA SER A 54 -10.43 -3.08 1.83
C SER A 54 -9.94 -1.88 2.66
N ASP A 55 -10.78 -0.86 2.77
CA ASP A 55 -10.50 0.34 3.56
C ASP A 55 -10.48 0.00 5.07
N LEU A 56 -11.40 -0.84 5.54
CA LEU A 56 -11.42 -1.34 6.92
C LEU A 56 -10.12 -2.04 7.30
N SER A 57 -9.65 -2.96 6.45
CA SER A 57 -8.39 -3.69 6.65
C SER A 57 -7.21 -2.72 6.71
N LEU A 58 -7.14 -1.75 5.78
CA LEU A 58 -6.07 -0.75 5.74
C LEU A 58 -6.03 0.11 7.01
N TYR A 59 -7.16 0.68 7.42
CA TYR A 59 -7.25 1.51 8.62
C TYR A 59 -6.93 0.70 9.87
N SER A 60 -7.50 -0.48 10.01
CA SER A 60 -7.28 -1.36 11.17
C SER A 60 -5.82 -1.78 11.29
N PHE A 61 -5.19 -2.14 10.16
CA PHE A 61 -3.78 -2.48 10.13
C PHE A 61 -2.90 -1.28 10.50
N ALA A 62 -3.18 -0.08 9.98
CA ALA A 62 -2.43 1.14 10.36
C ALA A 62 -2.60 1.50 11.84
N LEU A 63 -3.76 1.20 12.43
CA LEU A 63 -4.09 1.43 13.84
C LEU A 63 -3.66 0.32 14.80
N LYS A 64 -3.12 -0.80 14.30
CA LYS A 64 -2.77 -1.99 15.10
C LYS A 64 -3.98 -2.69 15.74
N LEU A 65 -5.10 -2.71 15.04
CA LEU A 65 -6.31 -3.43 15.43
C LEU A 65 -6.37 -4.79 14.70
N ASP A 66 -5.47 -5.70 15.08
CA ASP A 66 -5.18 -6.93 14.33
C ASP A 66 -6.37 -7.89 14.25
N ASP A 67 -7.16 -7.98 15.32
CA ASP A 67 -8.39 -8.78 15.34
C ASP A 67 -9.39 -8.32 14.26
N ILE A 68 -9.45 -7.02 13.98
CA ILE A 68 -10.33 -6.46 12.94
C ILE A 68 -9.80 -6.79 11.55
N VAL A 69 -8.47 -6.82 11.35
CA VAL A 69 -7.86 -7.27 10.10
C VAL A 69 -8.21 -8.74 9.82
N GLU A 70 -8.09 -9.63 10.81
CA GLU A 70 -8.49 -11.04 10.69
C GLU A 70 -9.98 -11.21 10.42
N LYS A 71 -10.80 -10.40 11.09
CA LYS A 71 -12.25 -10.40 10.92
C LYS A 71 -12.66 -9.93 9.53
N SER A 72 -12.05 -8.85 9.04
CA SER A 72 -12.25 -8.33 7.68
C SER A 72 -11.91 -9.39 6.64
N TYR A 73 -10.82 -10.13 6.82
CA TYR A 73 -10.45 -11.24 5.95
C TYR A 73 -11.50 -12.37 5.96
N ARG A 74 -11.93 -12.83 7.14
CA ARG A 74 -12.96 -13.88 7.26
C ARG A 74 -14.27 -13.48 6.61
N THR A 75 -14.77 -12.28 6.91
CA THR A 75 -15.99 -11.73 6.30
C THR A 75 -15.85 -11.63 4.78
N PHE A 76 -14.69 -11.20 4.26
CA PHE A 76 -14.44 -11.19 2.82
C PHE A 76 -14.51 -12.60 2.21
N VAL A 77 -13.88 -13.60 2.82
CA VAL A 77 -13.88 -14.98 2.32
C VAL A 77 -15.30 -15.54 2.27
N GLU A 78 -16.10 -15.31 3.31
CA GLU A 78 -17.52 -15.72 3.35
C GLU A 78 -18.32 -15.12 2.17
N GLY A 79 -18.24 -13.79 2.00
CA GLY A 79 -18.95 -13.11 0.91
C GLY A 79 -18.43 -13.50 -0.48
N TYR A 80 -17.11 -13.64 -0.64
CA TYR A 80 -16.50 -14.08 -1.91
C TYR A 80 -16.96 -15.49 -2.30
N GLU A 81 -16.98 -16.44 -1.36
CA GLU A 81 -17.46 -17.79 -1.63
C GLU A 81 -18.95 -17.80 -2.01
N LEU A 82 -19.76 -16.97 -1.37
CA LEU A 82 -21.17 -16.82 -1.71
C LEU A 82 -21.35 -16.28 -3.14
N LEU A 83 -20.61 -15.23 -3.52
CA LEU A 83 -20.63 -14.71 -4.89
C LEU A 83 -20.16 -15.74 -5.92
N ARG A 84 -19.07 -16.46 -5.61
CA ARG A 84 -18.47 -17.46 -6.49
C ARG A 84 -19.41 -18.63 -6.75
N LYS A 85 -19.98 -19.22 -5.70
CA LYS A 85 -20.87 -20.39 -5.79
C LYS A 85 -22.15 -20.11 -6.57
N ASN A 86 -22.62 -18.87 -6.54
CA ASN A 86 -23.85 -18.44 -7.22
C ASN A 86 -23.60 -17.78 -8.59
N GLY A 87 -22.36 -17.85 -9.12
CA GLY A 87 -22.05 -17.30 -10.44
C GLY A 87 -22.12 -15.76 -10.53
N LEU A 88 -22.06 -15.05 -9.40
CA LEU A 88 -22.24 -13.60 -9.31
C LEU A 88 -20.95 -12.80 -9.56
N LEU A 89 -19.84 -13.48 -9.86
CA LEU A 89 -18.59 -12.85 -10.28
C LEU A 89 -18.70 -12.43 -11.75
N VAL A 90 -19.40 -11.33 -12.01
CA VAL A 90 -19.69 -10.80 -13.34
C VAL A 90 -18.93 -9.50 -13.61
N ASN A 91 -18.68 -9.20 -14.88
CA ASN A 91 -17.99 -7.99 -15.31
C ASN A 91 -18.88 -7.24 -16.31
N ILE A 92 -19.17 -5.96 -16.03
CA ILE A 92 -19.94 -5.08 -16.92
C ILE A 92 -19.17 -3.76 -17.01
N PRO A 93 -18.25 -3.62 -17.99
CA PRO A 93 -17.38 -2.47 -18.13
C PRO A 93 -18.13 -1.13 -18.22
N GLU A 94 -19.30 -1.11 -18.86
CA GLU A 94 -20.11 0.10 -19.07
C GLU A 94 -20.64 0.70 -17.77
N LEU A 95 -20.64 -0.08 -16.69
CA LEU A 95 -21.11 0.30 -15.36
C LEU A 95 -20.01 0.21 -14.30
N ASP A 96 -18.75 0.07 -14.73
CA ASP A 96 -17.59 -0.13 -13.85
C ASP A 96 -17.74 -1.31 -12.87
N LEU A 97 -18.57 -2.31 -13.21
CA LEU A 97 -18.71 -3.52 -12.40
C LEU A 97 -17.57 -4.49 -12.73
N GLN A 98 -16.67 -4.68 -11.77
CA GLN A 98 -15.38 -5.37 -11.88
C GLN A 98 -15.35 -6.72 -11.14
N LEU A 99 -16.45 -7.23 -10.58
CA LEU A 99 -16.48 -8.48 -9.79
C LEU A 99 -15.91 -9.69 -10.55
N GLY A 100 -16.04 -9.72 -11.87
CA GLY A 100 -15.53 -10.80 -12.73
C GLY A 100 -14.01 -10.94 -12.70
N TYR A 101 -13.26 -9.88 -12.37
CA TYR A 101 -11.81 -9.97 -12.19
C TYR A 101 -11.40 -10.81 -10.96
N LEU A 102 -12.35 -11.18 -10.10
CA LEU A 102 -12.11 -12.02 -8.92
C LEU A 102 -12.21 -13.52 -9.17
N ARG A 103 -12.64 -13.99 -10.35
CA ARG A 103 -12.83 -15.44 -10.63
C ARG A 103 -11.59 -16.30 -10.40
N GLY A 104 -10.40 -15.74 -10.65
CA GLY A 104 -9.11 -16.42 -10.45
C GLY A 104 -8.43 -16.11 -9.12
N LEU A 105 -9.14 -15.51 -8.17
CA LEU A 105 -8.55 -15.10 -6.89
C LEU A 105 -8.09 -16.33 -6.09
N ASN A 106 -6.81 -16.33 -5.71
CA ASN A 106 -6.30 -17.18 -4.64
C ASN A 106 -6.53 -16.46 -3.30
N VAL A 107 -7.48 -16.96 -2.50
CA VAL A 107 -7.87 -16.31 -1.22
C VAL A 107 -6.76 -16.33 -0.18
N GLU A 108 -5.81 -17.25 -0.25
CA GLU A 108 -4.68 -17.33 0.68
C GLU A 108 -3.55 -16.39 0.29
N ARG A 109 -3.34 -16.14 -1.00
CA ARG A 109 -2.18 -15.39 -1.51
C ARG A 109 -2.51 -14.01 -2.04
N GLY A 110 -3.76 -13.76 -2.42
CA GLY A 110 -4.18 -12.61 -3.20
C GLY A 110 -3.65 -12.64 -4.64
N PHE A 111 -3.71 -11.51 -5.31
CA PHE A 111 -3.15 -11.32 -6.64
C PHE A 111 -1.66 -11.01 -6.59
N SER A 112 -0.92 -11.50 -7.58
CA SER A 112 0.43 -11.04 -7.88
C SER A 112 0.35 -9.88 -8.86
N LEU A 113 0.77 -8.69 -8.44
CA LEU A 113 0.77 -7.49 -9.29
C LEU A 113 2.17 -7.17 -9.85
N ASP A 114 3.04 -8.18 -10.02
CA ASP A 114 4.43 -8.00 -10.48
C ASP A 114 4.48 -7.28 -11.85
N ARG A 115 5.32 -6.24 -11.94
CA ARG A 115 5.61 -5.48 -13.16
C ARG A 115 6.13 -6.36 -14.30
N ARG A 116 6.84 -7.44 -14.00
CA ARG A 116 7.43 -8.33 -15.01
C ARG A 116 6.40 -9.23 -15.70
N LEU A 117 5.26 -9.46 -15.05
CA LEU A 117 4.11 -10.14 -15.63
C LEU A 117 3.17 -9.17 -16.35
N SER A 118 3.50 -7.85 -16.37
CA SER A 118 2.62 -6.78 -16.89
C SER A 118 2.49 -6.69 -18.41
N LEU A 119 2.96 -7.70 -19.15
CA LEU A 119 2.45 -7.96 -20.51
C LEU A 119 0.90 -8.11 -20.53
N LEU A 120 0.27 -8.27 -19.35
CA LEU A 120 -1.16 -8.38 -19.11
C LEU A 120 -1.89 -7.04 -18.76
N GLY A 121 -1.21 -5.89 -18.75
CA GLY A 121 -1.82 -4.57 -18.55
C GLY A 121 -1.79 -4.04 -17.10
N GLU A 122 -2.44 -2.89 -16.89
CA GLU A 122 -2.52 -2.21 -15.59
C GLU A 122 -3.37 -2.98 -14.57
N PRO A 123 -2.96 -3.04 -13.28
CA PRO A 123 -3.79 -3.65 -12.23
C PRO A 123 -5.19 -3.03 -12.17
N LYS A 124 -6.21 -3.87 -12.03
CA LYS A 124 -7.58 -3.39 -11.80
C LYS A 124 -7.78 -3.03 -10.35
N GLU A 125 -8.58 -1.99 -10.08
CA GLU A 125 -8.77 -1.45 -8.73
C GLU A 125 -9.23 -2.52 -7.75
N ILE A 126 -10.21 -3.33 -8.15
CA ILE A 126 -10.74 -4.42 -7.31
C ILE A 126 -9.67 -5.45 -6.90
N GLN A 127 -8.66 -5.69 -7.74
CA GLN A 127 -7.56 -6.59 -7.42
C GLN A 127 -6.67 -6.01 -6.32
N VAL A 128 -6.42 -4.71 -6.38
CA VAL A 128 -5.69 -3.97 -5.33
C VAL A 128 -6.52 -3.97 -4.04
N TRP A 129 -7.83 -3.75 -4.13
CA TRP A 129 -8.71 -3.72 -2.96
C TRP A 129 -8.68 -5.04 -2.20
N VAL A 130 -8.82 -6.15 -2.92
CA VAL A 130 -8.73 -7.50 -2.33
C VAL A 130 -7.34 -7.79 -1.80
N ASN A 131 -6.28 -7.32 -2.45
CA ASN A 131 -4.93 -7.42 -1.90
C ASN A 131 -4.78 -6.68 -0.56
N ARG A 132 -5.41 -5.50 -0.36
CA ARG A 132 -5.39 -4.85 0.97
C ARG A 132 -6.06 -5.70 2.04
N ILE A 133 -7.06 -6.52 1.70
CA ILE A 133 -7.67 -7.44 2.66
C ILE A 133 -6.72 -8.61 2.95
N ILE A 134 -6.29 -9.33 1.91
CA ILE A 134 -5.55 -10.58 2.05
C ILE A 134 -4.09 -10.35 2.47
N LYS A 135 -3.38 -9.44 1.81
CA LYS A 135 -1.95 -9.22 2.03
C LYS A 135 -1.66 -8.57 3.39
N LEU A 136 -2.53 -7.67 3.86
CA LEU A 136 -2.38 -7.09 5.19
C LEU A 136 -2.61 -8.12 6.28
N ARG A 137 -3.62 -8.99 6.12
CA ARG A 137 -3.80 -10.16 6.98
C ARG A 137 -2.57 -11.06 6.95
N ASN A 138 -2.07 -11.41 5.77
CA ASN A 138 -0.89 -12.26 5.63
C ASN A 138 0.38 -11.66 6.25
N ALA A 139 0.56 -10.33 6.20
CA ALA A 139 1.67 -9.66 6.85
C ALA A 139 1.67 -9.85 8.37
N LEU A 140 0.49 -9.98 9.00
CA LEU A 140 0.39 -10.33 10.44
C LEU A 140 0.91 -11.75 10.72
N HIS A 141 0.88 -12.63 9.72
CA HIS A 141 1.37 -14.03 9.79
C HIS A 141 2.74 -14.22 9.14
N GLY A 142 3.53 -13.15 8.99
CA GLY A 142 4.90 -13.23 8.47
C GLY A 142 5.03 -13.37 6.95
N ASN A 143 3.93 -13.28 6.20
CA ASN A 143 3.91 -13.36 4.75
C ASN A 143 3.70 -11.98 4.13
N PHE A 144 4.81 -11.30 3.77
CA PHE A 144 4.80 -9.91 3.33
C PHE A 144 4.67 -9.76 1.80
N PRO A 145 3.97 -8.72 1.31
CA PRO A 145 3.96 -8.39 -0.12
C PRO A 145 5.37 -8.01 -0.60
N LYS A 146 5.69 -8.31 -1.87
CA LYS A 146 7.02 -8.07 -2.44
C LYS A 146 7.24 -6.59 -2.75
N ASP A 147 6.22 -5.94 -3.31
CA ASP A 147 6.17 -4.48 -3.51
C ASP A 147 4.91 -3.95 -2.81
N PRO A 148 4.98 -3.69 -1.49
CA PRO A 148 3.82 -3.25 -0.71
C PRO A 148 3.17 -1.96 -1.25
N LEU A 149 3.97 -1.02 -1.77
CA LEU A 149 3.47 0.23 -2.36
C LEU A 149 2.60 -0.03 -3.57
N ARG A 150 3.00 -0.96 -4.44
CA ARG A 150 2.21 -1.33 -5.62
C ARG A 150 1.05 -2.26 -5.28
N GLU A 151 1.31 -3.31 -4.49
CA GLU A 151 0.32 -4.34 -4.18
C GLU A 151 -0.86 -3.81 -3.36
N LEU A 152 -0.64 -2.75 -2.59
CA LEU A 152 -1.66 -2.15 -1.72
C LEU A 152 -2.03 -0.72 -2.14
N GLY A 153 -1.09 0.04 -2.67
CA GLY A 153 -1.26 1.48 -2.90
C GLY A 153 -1.60 1.89 -4.33
N TYR A 154 -1.61 0.97 -5.30
CA TYR A 154 -1.93 1.34 -6.67
C TYR A 154 -3.32 2.00 -6.75
N GLY A 155 -3.39 3.15 -7.44
CA GLY A 155 -4.60 4.00 -7.50
C GLY A 155 -4.81 4.95 -6.32
N ILE A 156 -3.97 4.93 -5.26
CA ILE A 156 -4.02 5.93 -4.18
C ILE A 156 -3.04 7.06 -4.50
N GLU A 157 -3.57 8.25 -4.79
CA GLU A 157 -2.78 9.46 -5.03
C GLU A 157 -2.42 10.19 -3.73
N SER A 158 -1.39 11.05 -3.75
CA SER A 158 -0.96 11.81 -2.57
C SER A 158 -2.04 12.71 -1.96
N LYS A 159 -3.01 13.16 -2.77
CA LYS A 159 -4.13 13.99 -2.31
C LYS A 159 -5.27 13.17 -1.67
N ASP A 160 -5.24 11.84 -1.79
CA ASP A 160 -6.25 10.97 -1.17
C ASP A 160 -6.03 10.90 0.34
N ARG A 161 -7.12 11.04 1.11
CA ARG A 161 -7.14 10.85 2.57
C ARG A 161 -6.55 9.51 3.04
N LYS A 162 -6.58 8.49 2.18
CA LYS A 162 -6.02 7.16 2.42
C LYS A 162 -4.50 7.11 2.28
N PHE A 163 -3.88 8.07 1.58
CA PHE A 163 -2.45 8.03 1.31
C PHE A 163 -1.59 8.09 2.59
N PRO A 164 -1.84 9.00 3.55
CA PRO A 164 -1.12 8.97 4.83
C PRO A 164 -1.34 7.67 5.62
N VAL A 165 -2.52 7.06 5.51
CA VAL A 165 -2.83 5.77 6.16
C VAL A 165 -2.04 4.64 5.50
N LEU A 166 -1.94 4.63 4.17
CA LEU A 166 -1.09 3.70 3.44
C LEU A 166 0.36 3.81 3.91
N LEU A 167 0.93 5.01 3.99
CA LEU A 167 2.31 5.20 4.47
C LEU A 167 2.49 4.66 5.89
N ARG A 168 1.51 4.88 6.78
CA ARG A 168 1.53 4.32 8.13
C ARG A 168 1.45 2.78 8.14
N ALA A 169 0.64 2.18 7.28
CA ALA A 169 0.58 0.73 7.12
C ALA A 169 1.90 0.16 6.58
N LEU A 170 2.51 0.81 5.59
CA LEU A 170 3.83 0.46 5.05
C LEU A 170 4.91 0.50 6.12
N ARG A 171 4.97 1.60 6.88
CA ARG A 171 5.89 1.76 8.00
C ARG A 171 5.73 0.64 9.03
N ARG A 172 4.48 0.25 9.34
CA ARG A 172 4.20 -0.90 10.20
C ARG A 172 4.74 -2.21 9.61
N MET A 173 4.49 -2.49 8.33
CA MET A 173 5.05 -3.67 7.66
C MET A 173 6.57 -3.70 7.72
N TYR A 174 7.23 -2.58 7.43
CA TYR A 174 8.69 -2.46 7.49
C TYR A 174 9.27 -2.52 8.90
N THR A 175 8.45 -2.28 9.92
CA THR A 175 8.82 -2.57 11.31
C THR A 175 8.82 -4.08 11.59
N MET A 176 7.88 -4.82 10.98
CA MET A 176 7.75 -6.28 11.16
C MET A 176 8.71 -7.08 10.27
N ASN A 177 9.04 -6.55 9.09
CA ASN A 177 9.98 -7.12 8.14
C ASN A 177 10.82 -6.01 7.52
N PRO A 178 12.02 -5.75 8.08
CA PRO A 178 12.90 -4.69 7.62
C PRO A 178 13.15 -4.75 6.11
N PRO A 179 12.92 -3.65 5.38
CA PRO A 179 13.14 -3.57 3.94
C PRO A 179 14.63 -3.38 3.62
N GLY A 180 14.95 -3.40 2.32
CA GLY A 180 16.25 -2.89 1.86
C GLY A 180 16.33 -1.36 1.92
N ILE A 181 17.54 -0.80 1.81
CA ILE A 181 17.76 0.66 1.88
C ILE A 181 16.94 1.44 0.83
N GLU A 182 16.73 0.88 -0.36
CA GLU A 182 15.98 1.51 -1.45
C GLU A 182 14.50 1.66 -1.07
N ASP A 183 13.86 0.58 -0.67
CA ASP A 183 12.45 0.56 -0.27
C ASP A 183 12.18 1.44 0.96
N LEU A 184 13.10 1.45 1.94
CA LEU A 184 12.96 2.37 3.07
C LEU A 184 13.10 3.82 2.63
N SER A 185 14.11 4.14 1.82
CA SER A 185 14.32 5.52 1.35
C SER A 185 13.11 6.02 0.56
N ARG A 186 12.47 5.15 -0.23
CA ARG A 186 11.24 5.46 -0.95
C ARG A 186 10.08 5.74 -0.01
N LEU A 187 9.88 4.94 1.05
CA LEU A 187 8.86 5.24 2.06
C LEU A 187 9.13 6.59 2.73
N VAL A 188 10.37 6.83 3.16
CA VAL A 188 10.77 8.07 3.84
C VAL A 188 10.56 9.29 2.94
N HIS A 189 10.89 9.16 1.66
CA HIS A 189 10.64 10.20 0.67
C HIS A 189 9.15 10.56 0.58
N LEU A 190 8.28 9.56 0.50
CA LEU A 190 6.83 9.79 0.47
C LEU A 190 6.33 10.40 1.79
N GLU A 191 6.83 9.94 2.93
CA GLU A 191 6.46 10.49 4.24
C GLU A 191 6.83 11.97 4.37
N ILE A 192 8.05 12.33 3.98
CA ILE A 192 8.52 13.72 3.98
C ILE A 192 7.62 14.59 3.10
N ARG A 193 7.26 14.11 1.89
CA ARG A 193 6.36 14.84 0.98
C ARG A 193 4.97 15.06 1.56
N GLU A 194 4.49 14.15 2.40
CA GLU A 194 3.23 14.27 3.15
C GLU A 194 3.37 15.09 4.45
N GLY A 195 4.54 15.70 4.70
CA GLY A 195 4.78 16.45 5.93
C GLY A 195 4.89 15.56 7.18
N ILE A 196 5.12 14.25 7.01
CA ILE A 196 5.33 13.30 8.10
C ILE A 196 6.80 13.31 8.47
N VAL A 197 7.09 13.54 9.76
CA VAL A 197 8.45 13.54 10.27
C VAL A 197 9.05 12.14 10.13
N PRO A 198 10.18 12.00 9.42
CA PRO A 198 10.78 10.70 9.18
C PRO A 198 11.28 10.10 10.49
N LYS A 199 11.05 8.78 10.67
CA LYS A 199 11.54 8.02 11.81
C LYS A 199 12.48 6.90 11.33
N PRO A 200 13.56 6.62 12.06
CA PRO A 200 14.49 5.57 11.69
C PRO A 200 13.77 4.22 11.77
N LEU A 201 14.11 3.33 10.84
CA LEU A 201 13.71 1.92 10.85
C LEU A 201 14.95 1.06 10.64
N GLN A 202 14.87 -0.18 11.07
CA GLN A 202 15.86 -1.17 10.70
C GLN A 202 15.85 -1.40 9.19
N CYS A 203 17.03 -1.69 8.65
CA CYS A 203 17.26 -1.97 7.24
C CYS A 203 17.91 -3.35 7.16
N ARG A 204 17.38 -4.24 6.32
CA ARG A 204 17.86 -5.64 6.23
C ARG A 204 19.27 -5.74 5.65
N ASP A 205 19.61 -4.84 4.74
CA ASP A 205 20.88 -4.83 4.01
C ASP A 205 21.74 -3.59 4.35
N GLY A 206 21.45 -2.90 5.47
CA GLY A 206 22.17 -1.68 5.81
C GLY A 206 21.78 -1.02 7.12
N ARG A 207 22.25 0.22 7.27
CA ARG A 207 21.97 1.09 8.41
C ARG A 207 21.28 2.35 7.94
N CYS A 208 20.31 2.80 8.70
CA CYS A 208 19.46 3.93 8.37
C CYS A 208 19.38 4.86 9.57
N GLU A 209 19.92 6.08 9.44
CA GLU A 209 20.07 7.03 10.54
C GLU A 209 19.44 8.39 10.24
N ILE A 210 18.97 9.06 11.28
CA ILE A 210 18.43 10.42 11.16
C ILE A 210 19.60 11.37 10.99
N ILE A 211 19.50 12.25 9.98
CA ILE A 211 20.42 13.36 9.80
C ILE A 211 19.68 14.69 10.04
N THR A 212 20.36 15.64 10.67
CA THR A 212 19.82 16.99 10.93
C THR A 212 20.38 18.03 9.98
N ASN A 213 21.47 17.72 9.29
CA ASN A 213 22.11 18.55 8.29
C ASN A 213 22.52 17.69 7.09
N LEU A 214 22.54 18.29 5.90
CA LEU A 214 23.21 17.69 4.74
C LEU A 214 24.71 18.00 4.85
N GLU A 215 25.52 16.96 4.97
CA GLU A 215 26.96 17.04 4.80
C GLU A 215 27.33 17.22 3.32
N SER A 216 28.64 17.23 3.00
CA SER A 216 29.08 17.28 1.61
C SER A 216 28.36 16.23 0.76
N THR A 217 27.86 16.66 -0.39
CA THR A 217 27.18 15.82 -1.37
C THR A 217 28.14 15.31 -2.44
N ASP A 218 29.45 15.42 -2.22
CA ASP A 218 30.48 14.94 -3.14
C ASP A 218 30.32 13.44 -3.40
N GLY A 219 30.32 13.04 -4.67
CA GLY A 219 30.15 11.65 -5.08
C GLY A 219 28.70 11.15 -5.08
N PHE A 220 27.71 11.99 -4.77
CA PHE A 220 26.29 11.66 -4.92
C PHE A 220 25.73 12.15 -6.27
N THR A 221 24.83 11.34 -6.82
CA THR A 221 23.91 11.70 -7.90
C THR A 221 22.68 12.36 -7.28
N VAL A 222 22.34 13.56 -7.74
CA VAL A 222 21.11 14.25 -7.34
C VAL A 222 19.95 13.70 -8.17
N VAL A 223 19.02 13.00 -7.53
CA VAL A 223 17.82 12.43 -8.18
C VAL A 223 16.64 13.38 -8.10
N GLU A 224 16.49 14.07 -6.97
CA GLU A 224 15.50 15.12 -6.79
C GLU A 224 16.10 16.27 -5.98
N ASN A 225 15.82 17.50 -6.40
CA ASN A 225 16.21 18.69 -5.69
C ASN A 225 15.18 19.79 -5.96
N ASN A 226 14.15 19.86 -5.12
CA ASN A 226 13.09 20.88 -5.17
C ASN A 226 13.19 21.81 -3.95
N ASP A 227 12.25 22.73 -3.74
CA ASP A 227 12.32 23.73 -2.64
C ASP A 227 12.38 23.11 -1.22
N ASP A 228 11.85 21.90 -1.04
CA ASP A 228 11.82 21.22 0.26
C ASP A 228 12.69 19.97 0.27
N VAL A 229 12.47 19.06 -0.67
CA VAL A 229 13.06 17.73 -0.66
C VAL A 229 14.33 17.67 -1.50
N ILE A 230 15.36 17.03 -0.94
CA ILE A 230 16.55 16.57 -1.64
C ILE A 230 16.62 15.05 -1.53
N LEU A 231 16.78 14.39 -2.68
CA LEU A 231 17.00 12.96 -2.81
C LEU A 231 18.34 12.72 -3.52
N LEU A 232 19.28 12.11 -2.80
CA LEU A 232 20.63 11.84 -3.30
C LEU A 232 20.91 10.34 -3.28
N TYR A 233 21.58 9.86 -4.31
CA TYR A 233 22.00 8.46 -4.43
C TYR A 233 23.51 8.39 -4.61
N ARG A 234 24.16 7.45 -3.92
CA ARG A 234 25.52 7.03 -4.20
C ARG A 234 25.48 5.61 -4.75
N PHE A 235 26.09 5.42 -5.91
CA PHE A 235 26.08 4.15 -6.63
C PHE A 235 27.47 3.49 -6.62
N GLU A 236 27.48 2.18 -6.43
CA GLU A 236 28.59 1.30 -6.81
C GLU A 236 28.44 0.90 -8.29
N ASP A 237 29.58 0.65 -8.95
CA ASP A 237 29.65 0.31 -10.39
C ASP A 237 28.92 1.31 -11.31
N ARG A 238 29.09 2.61 -11.01
CA ARG A 238 28.40 3.71 -11.69
C ARG A 238 28.63 3.66 -13.20
N LYS A 239 27.53 3.58 -13.96
CA LYS A 239 27.49 3.74 -15.42
C LYS A 239 26.61 4.93 -15.77
N SER A 240 27.12 5.81 -16.63
CA SER A 240 26.35 6.92 -17.18
C SER A 240 25.77 6.50 -18.53
N LEU A 241 24.44 6.46 -18.63
CA LEU A 241 23.72 6.23 -19.88
C LEU A 241 23.35 7.57 -20.47
N LYS A 242 23.85 7.86 -21.66
CA LYS A 242 23.50 9.07 -22.41
C LYS A 242 22.36 8.76 -23.37
N SER A 243 21.36 9.63 -23.39
CA SER A 243 20.27 9.62 -24.37
C SER A 243 20.08 11.03 -24.95
N PRO A 244 19.37 11.17 -26.09
CA PRO A 244 19.02 12.49 -26.64
C PRO A 244 18.22 13.37 -25.67
N TRP A 245 17.56 12.75 -24.67
CA TRP A 245 16.72 13.43 -23.68
C TRP A 245 17.43 13.68 -22.34
N GLY A 246 18.72 13.37 -22.26
CA GLY A 246 19.54 13.57 -21.06
C GLY A 246 20.39 12.35 -20.70
N SER A 247 21.16 12.49 -19.62
CA SER A 247 21.97 11.41 -19.06
C SER A 247 21.37 10.90 -17.75
N ILE A 248 21.31 9.58 -17.59
CA ILE A 248 20.90 8.93 -16.35
C ILE A 248 22.08 8.12 -15.84
N GLU A 249 22.30 8.17 -14.53
CA GLU A 249 23.28 7.33 -13.88
C GLU A 249 22.60 6.11 -13.30
N ILE A 250 23.16 4.95 -13.63
CA ILE A 250 22.68 3.67 -13.15
C ILE A 250 23.82 2.96 -12.43
N GLY A 251 23.45 2.16 -11.44
CA GLY A 251 24.37 1.38 -10.63
C GLY A 251 23.61 0.77 -9.47
N LYS A 252 24.33 0.03 -8.63
CA LYS A 252 23.74 -0.52 -7.40
C LYS A 252 23.80 0.56 -6.33
N PRO A 253 22.66 1.02 -5.78
CA PRO A 253 22.71 2.03 -4.74
C PRO A 253 23.32 1.44 -3.47
N VAL A 254 24.32 2.15 -2.95
CA VAL A 254 25.03 1.82 -1.71
C VAL A 254 24.76 2.85 -0.61
N GLU A 255 24.32 4.04 -0.97
CA GLU A 255 23.84 5.04 -0.02
C GLU A 255 22.74 5.90 -0.62
N ILE A 256 21.72 6.23 0.16
CA ILE A 256 20.59 7.05 -0.24
C ILE A 256 20.31 8.06 0.88
N ILE A 257 20.24 9.34 0.53
CA ILE A 257 19.89 10.41 1.46
C ILE A 257 18.57 11.01 1.01
N VAL A 258 17.63 11.10 1.95
CA VAL A 258 16.37 11.83 1.77
C VAL A 258 16.31 12.91 2.84
N PHE A 259 16.28 14.18 2.43
CA PHE A 259 16.32 15.31 3.36
C PHE A 259 15.25 16.36 3.05
N SER A 260 14.59 16.86 4.08
CA SER A 260 13.69 18.02 3.99
C SER A 260 14.36 19.28 4.54
N ARG A 261 14.45 20.31 3.70
CA ARG A 261 14.91 21.65 4.06
C ARG A 261 13.96 22.32 5.03
N LYS A 262 12.64 22.17 4.85
CA LYS A 262 11.64 22.78 5.73
C LYS A 262 11.65 22.16 7.12
N MET A 263 11.79 20.84 7.21
CA MET A 263 11.88 20.13 8.49
C MET A 263 13.28 20.15 9.12
N LYS A 264 14.32 20.50 8.35
CA LYS A 264 15.74 20.39 8.72
C LYS A 264 16.10 18.99 9.24
N LYS A 265 15.52 17.96 8.59
CA LYS A 265 15.69 16.56 8.96
C LYS A 265 15.63 15.67 7.73
N GLY A 266 16.36 14.57 7.80
CA GLY A 266 16.36 13.55 6.78
C GLY A 266 16.73 12.18 7.32
N ILE A 267 16.82 11.21 6.43
CA ILE A 267 17.39 9.90 6.71
C ILE A 267 18.50 9.62 5.69
N ARG A 268 19.62 9.13 6.20
CA ARG A 268 20.72 8.55 5.43
C ARG A 268 20.65 7.04 5.59
N CYS A 269 20.47 6.32 4.48
CA CYS A 269 20.49 4.87 4.41
C CYS A 269 21.76 4.43 3.70
N SER A 270 22.60 3.61 4.32
CA SER A 270 23.84 3.08 3.74
C SER A 270 23.86 1.56 3.83
N LYS A 271 24.30 0.88 2.75
CA LYS A 271 24.50 -0.58 2.80
C LYS A 271 25.62 -0.91 3.78
N GLY A 272 25.40 -1.95 4.57
CA GLY A 272 26.44 -2.50 5.43
C GLY A 272 27.35 -3.39 4.61
N VAL A 273 28.66 -3.34 4.87
CA VAL A 273 29.52 -4.49 4.61
C VAL A 273 29.14 -5.51 5.68
N VAL A 274 28.48 -6.60 5.29
CA VAL A 274 28.24 -7.75 6.19
C VAL A 274 29.55 -8.48 6.37
#